data_AF-T0ZY42-F1
#
_entry.id   AF-T0ZY42-F1
#
_cell.length_a   1.000
_cell.length_b   1.000
_cell.length_c   1.000
_cell.angle_alpha   90.00
_cell.angle_beta   90.00
_cell.angle_gamma   90.00
#
_symmetry.space_group_name_H-M   'P 1'
#
loop_
_entity.id
_entity.type
_entity.pdbx_description
1 polymer ?
#
loop_
_entity_poly.entity_id
_entity_poly.type
_entity_poly.pdbx_seq_one_letter_code
_entity_poly.pdbx_strand_id
1 'polypeptide(L)'
;EGLDREATMGILRPAKMEKIGIAGLQSDREAILTLLHDLGIAQIEPLSADALHYLSPERPSEQQRRIGEALLRFRGLKSALPEVRVSKRRRFRNLEEVVALAESVSIDGEVAELKREEDRLLTERTAAEDDLAILRKLPFYRDRLAYLTSTSVVSFFAEGPTAAFDALRDRIGETDAQFLVDDDDP
;
A
#
# COMPACT_ATOMS: atom_id res chain seq x y z
N GLU A 1 28.12 -61.74 2.54
CA GLU A 1 27.38 -61.58 1.26
C GLU A 1 26.27 -60.57 1.51
N GLY A 2 26.07 -59.47 0.82
CA GLY A 2 26.67 -58.84 -0.34
C GLY A 2 25.97 -57.49 -0.40
N LEU A 3 26.58 -56.45 0.18
CA LEU A 3 26.02 -55.11 0.18
C LEU A 3 26.44 -54.46 -1.14
N ASP A 4 25.52 -54.47 -2.10
CA ASP A 4 25.60 -53.70 -3.33
C ASP A 4 25.85 -52.23 -2.99
N ARG A 5 27.12 -51.85 -3.10
CA ARG A 5 27.56 -50.47 -3.19
C ARG A 5 27.53 -50.08 -4.67
N GLU A 6 26.33 -49.89 -5.19
CA GLU A 6 26.10 -49.04 -6.35
C GLU A 6 25.14 -47.93 -5.93
N ALA A 7 25.71 -46.89 -5.31
CA ALA A 7 25.06 -45.59 -5.23
C ALA A 7 25.14 -44.95 -6.63
N THR A 8 24.37 -45.51 -7.57
CA THR A 8 24.04 -44.86 -8.83
C THR A 8 23.47 -43.50 -8.48
N MET A 9 23.97 -42.44 -9.11
CA MET A 9 23.44 -41.08 -9.02
C MET A 9 22.01 -41.08 -9.58
N GLY A 10 21.08 -41.54 -8.74
CA GLY A 10 19.69 -41.77 -9.07
C GLY A 10 18.95 -40.46 -8.99
N ILE A 11 18.27 -40.12 -10.08
CA ILE A 11 17.24 -39.08 -10.13
C ILE A 11 16.38 -39.20 -8.86
N LEU A 12 16.37 -38.17 -8.02
CA LEU A 12 15.52 -38.08 -6.83
C LEU A 12 14.06 -38.11 -7.29
N ARG A 13 13.42 -39.27 -7.19
CA ARG A 13 11.98 -39.40 -7.43
C ARG A 13 11.25 -39.10 -6.12
N PRO A 14 10.10 -38.39 -6.15
CA PRO A 14 9.29 -38.17 -4.97
C PRO A 14 9.02 -39.50 -4.24
N ALA A 15 9.17 -39.49 -2.91
CA ALA A 15 8.79 -40.62 -2.10
C ALA A 15 7.28 -40.86 -2.23
N LYS A 16 6.86 -42.13 -2.18
CA LYS A 16 5.44 -42.48 -2.19
C LYS A 16 4.78 -41.95 -0.92
N MET A 17 3.84 -41.02 -1.06
CA MET A 17 3.09 -40.41 0.05
C MET A 17 1.73 -41.10 0.21
N GLU A 18 1.27 -41.27 1.44
CA GLU A 18 -0.05 -41.80 1.78
C GLU A 18 -0.89 -40.71 2.45
N LYS A 19 -2.18 -40.62 2.08
CA LYS A 19 -3.13 -39.70 2.72
C LYS A 19 -3.75 -40.37 3.92
N ILE A 20 -3.59 -39.76 5.09
CA ILE A 20 -4.18 -40.23 6.36
C ILE A 20 -5.18 -39.19 6.87
N GLY A 21 -6.30 -39.67 7.43
CA GLY A 21 -7.26 -38.84 8.16
C GLY A 21 -7.13 -39.10 9.65
N ILE A 22 -7.00 -38.03 10.45
CA ILE A 22 -6.92 -38.11 11.91
C ILE A 22 -8.19 -37.48 12.48
N ALA A 23 -8.95 -38.25 13.27
CA ALA A 23 -10.12 -37.77 14.00
C ALA A 23 -9.86 -37.90 15.50
N GLY A 24 -10.13 -36.84 16.25
CA GLY A 24 -9.92 -36.78 17.69
C GLY A 24 -10.85 -35.77 18.34
N LEU A 25 -10.85 -35.73 19.67
CA LEU A 25 -11.58 -34.71 20.42
C LEU A 25 -10.95 -33.33 20.18
N GLN A 26 -11.77 -32.29 20.16
CA GLN A 26 -11.27 -30.92 19.97
C GLN A 26 -10.31 -30.49 21.10
N SER A 27 -10.49 -31.02 22.32
CA SER A 27 -9.59 -30.82 23.46
C SER A 27 -8.17 -31.30 23.21
N ASP A 28 -8.01 -32.33 22.40
CA ASP A 28 -6.72 -33.02 22.20
C ASP A 28 -5.99 -32.48 20.97
N ARG A 29 -6.59 -31.52 20.26
CA ARG A 29 -6.07 -30.94 19.02
C ARG A 29 -4.64 -30.43 19.16
N GLU A 30 -4.37 -29.63 20.19
CA GLU A 30 -3.05 -29.02 20.38
C GLU A 30 -1.98 -30.08 20.63
N ALA A 31 -2.29 -31.10 21.42
CA ALA A 31 -1.40 -32.23 21.66
C ALA A 31 -1.16 -33.04 20.37
N ILE A 32 -2.21 -33.32 19.59
CA ILE A 32 -2.11 -34.04 18.32
C ILE A 32 -1.26 -33.25 17.31
N LEU A 33 -1.50 -31.95 17.15
CA LEU A 33 -0.74 -31.10 16.23
C LEU A 33 0.74 -30.99 16.65
N THR A 34 1.01 -30.87 17.94
CA THR A 34 2.39 -30.83 18.47
C THR A 34 3.11 -32.13 18.16
N LEU A 35 2.48 -33.27 18.40
CA LEU A 35 3.05 -34.58 18.08
C LEU A 35 3.32 -34.75 16.57
N LEU A 36 2.39 -34.33 15.71
CA LEU A 36 2.59 -34.41 14.25
C LEU A 36 3.74 -33.53 13.78
N HIS A 37 3.87 -32.34 14.36
CA HIS A 37 4.95 -31.40 14.05
C HIS A 37 6.31 -31.93 14.53
N ASP A 38 6.40 -32.40 15.78
CA ASP A 38 7.63 -32.90 16.39
C ASP A 38 8.18 -34.15 15.69
N LEU A 39 7.28 -35.01 15.22
CA LEU A 39 7.65 -36.18 14.44
C LEU A 39 8.14 -35.81 13.03
N GLY A 40 7.67 -34.69 12.47
CA GLY A 40 8.05 -34.25 11.12
C GLY A 40 7.58 -35.19 9.99
N ILE A 41 6.64 -36.10 10.28
CA ILE A 41 6.22 -37.19 9.38
C ILE A 41 5.08 -36.76 8.45
N ALA A 42 4.36 -35.68 8.77
CA ALA A 42 3.15 -35.30 8.07
C ALA A 42 3.18 -33.85 7.57
N GLN A 43 2.87 -33.67 6.29
CA GLN A 43 2.43 -32.38 5.75
C GLN A 43 0.95 -32.20 6.10
N ILE A 44 0.64 -31.22 6.94
CA ILE A 44 -0.74 -30.93 7.34
C ILE A 44 -1.39 -30.10 6.24
N GLU A 45 -2.38 -30.67 5.55
CA GLU A 45 -3.23 -29.95 4.62
C GLU A 45 -4.55 -29.56 5.31
N PRO A 46 -5.03 -28.31 5.16
CA PRO A 46 -6.37 -27.96 5.62
C PRO A 46 -7.40 -28.77 4.85
N LEU A 47 -8.48 -29.17 5.53
CA LEU A 47 -9.63 -29.79 4.88
C LEU A 47 -10.17 -28.88 3.76
N SER A 48 -10.67 -29.49 2.69
CA SER A 48 -11.28 -28.75 1.58
C SER A 48 -12.44 -27.88 2.08
N ALA A 49 -12.70 -26.76 1.39
CA ALA A 49 -13.78 -25.84 1.76
C ALA A 49 -15.15 -26.54 1.88
N ASP A 50 -15.41 -27.53 1.03
CA ASP A 50 -16.63 -28.35 1.07
C ASP A 50 -16.74 -29.20 2.35
N ALA A 51 -15.62 -29.70 2.86
CA ALA A 51 -15.59 -30.48 4.10
C ALA A 51 -15.71 -29.59 5.35
N LEU A 52 -15.20 -28.36 5.29
CA LEU A 52 -15.33 -27.37 6.36
C LEU A 52 -16.77 -26.92 6.59
N HIS A 53 -17.64 -26.95 5.57
CA HIS A 53 -19.08 -26.65 5.73
C HIS A 53 -19.81 -27.59 6.70
N TYR A 54 -19.31 -28.82 6.88
CA TYR A 54 -19.87 -29.79 7.81
C TYR A 54 -19.27 -29.69 9.21
N LEU A 55 -18.26 -28.85 9.39
CA LEU A 55 -17.60 -28.60 10.67
C LEU A 55 -18.04 -27.24 11.20
N SER A 56 -18.24 -27.15 12.52
CA SER A 56 -18.52 -25.84 13.13
C SER A 56 -17.33 -24.92 12.91
N PRO A 57 -17.52 -23.67 12.45
CA PRO A 57 -16.44 -22.74 12.23
C PRO A 57 -15.69 -22.53 13.54
N GLU A 58 -14.39 -22.79 13.48
CA GLU A 58 -13.54 -22.68 14.65
C GLU A 58 -13.38 -21.21 15.02
N ARG A 59 -13.90 -20.82 16.19
CA ARG A 59 -13.68 -19.47 16.70
C ARG A 59 -12.23 -19.38 17.18
N PRO A 60 -11.43 -18.45 16.67
CA PRO A 60 -10.07 -18.27 17.16
C PRO A 60 -10.12 -17.98 18.66
N SER A 61 -9.13 -18.50 19.39
CA SER A 61 -9.02 -18.20 20.82
C SER A 61 -8.80 -16.69 21.02
N GLU A 62 -9.18 -16.16 22.18
CA GLU A 62 -8.98 -14.74 22.50
C GLU A 62 -7.50 -14.32 22.34
N GLN A 63 -6.58 -15.24 22.61
CA GLN A 63 -5.15 -15.05 22.40
C GLN A 63 -4.79 -14.92 20.92
N GLN A 64 -5.34 -15.78 20.05
CA GLN A 64 -5.15 -15.68 18.60
C GLN A 64 -5.70 -14.37 18.04
N ARG A 65 -6.86 -13.93 18.53
CA ARG A 65 -7.47 -12.65 18.16
C ARG A 65 -6.55 -11.47 18.49
N ARG A 66 -6.08 -11.38 19.74
CA ARG A 66 -5.16 -10.31 20.19
C ARG A 66 -3.86 -10.26 19.37
N ILE A 67 -3.28 -11.42 19.07
CA ILE A 67 -2.07 -11.50 18.25
C ILE A 67 -2.35 -11.02 16.82
N GLY A 68 -3.48 -11.45 16.24
CA GLY A 68 -3.90 -11.03 14.90
C GLY A 68 -4.10 -9.51 14.81
N GLU A 69 -4.77 -8.92 15.78
CA GLU A 69 -5.01 -7.47 15.86
C GLU A 69 -3.70 -6.69 16.00
N ALA A 70 -2.82 -7.11 16.92
CA ALA A 70 -1.51 -6.49 17.09
C ALA A 70 -0.65 -6.60 15.80
N LEU A 71 -0.67 -7.75 15.13
CA LEU A 71 0.09 -7.94 13.89
C LEU A 71 -0.42 -7.03 12.76
N LEU A 72 -1.74 -6.93 12.58
CA LEU A 72 -2.34 -6.03 11.59
C LEU A 72 -2.00 -4.58 11.87
N ARG A 73 -2.11 -4.15 13.12
CA ARG A 73 -1.77 -2.80 13.57
C ARG A 73 -0.32 -2.45 13.27
N PHE A 74 0.63 -3.30 13.66
CA PHE A 74 2.06 -3.04 13.40
C PHE A 74 2.42 -3.10 11.91
N ARG A 75 1.71 -3.89 11.10
CA ARG A 75 1.86 -3.86 9.64
C ARG A 75 1.44 -2.51 9.07
N GLY A 76 0.31 -1.96 9.54
CA GLY A 76 -0.16 -0.63 9.16
C GLY A 76 0.83 0.48 9.56
N LEU A 77 1.32 0.44 10.80
CA LEU A 77 2.35 1.38 11.27
C LEU A 77 3.64 1.28 10.43
N LYS A 78 4.09 0.06 10.12
CA LYS A 78 5.29 -0.15 9.30
C LYS A 78 5.14 0.38 7.88
N SER A 79 3.95 0.32 7.28
CA SER A 79 3.70 0.92 5.95
C SER A 79 3.61 2.43 5.98
N ALA A 80 3.15 3.02 7.09
CA ALA A 80 3.02 4.47 7.21
C ALA A 80 4.35 5.15 7.59
N LEU A 81 5.18 4.49 8.39
CA LEU A 81 6.43 5.05 8.87
C LEU A 81 7.57 4.88 7.86
N PRO A 82 8.51 5.84 7.81
CA PRO A 82 9.70 5.70 6.98
C PRO A 82 10.59 4.56 7.47
N GLU A 83 11.38 3.97 6.57
CA GLU A 83 12.34 2.94 6.95
C GLU A 83 13.47 3.52 7.81
N VAL A 84 13.69 2.94 8.98
CA VAL A 84 14.77 3.34 9.90
C VAL A 84 15.68 2.14 10.18
N ARG A 85 17.00 2.39 10.27
CA ARG A 85 17.96 1.35 10.65
C ARG A 85 17.69 0.88 12.08
N VAL A 86 17.54 -0.43 12.25
CA VAL A 86 17.29 -1.05 13.55
C VAL A 86 18.53 -0.88 14.44
N SER A 87 18.40 -0.10 15.51
CA SER A 87 19.51 0.21 16.43
C SER A 87 19.65 -0.81 17.56
N LYS A 88 18.56 -1.47 17.98
CA LYS A 88 18.53 -2.45 19.08
C LYS A 88 17.56 -3.59 18.77
N ARG A 89 17.93 -4.81 19.13
CA ARG A 89 17.06 -5.99 19.07
C ARG A 89 16.76 -6.45 20.50
N ARG A 90 15.48 -6.58 20.83
CA ARG A 90 15.03 -7.11 22.12
C ARG A 90 14.69 -8.60 21.97
N ARG A 91 15.09 -9.39 22.96
CA ARG A 91 14.62 -10.79 23.11
C ARG A 91 13.44 -10.81 24.08
N PHE A 92 12.52 -11.72 23.86
CA PHE A 92 11.33 -11.92 24.68
C PHE A 92 11.35 -13.32 25.27
N ARG A 93 10.80 -13.47 26.48
CA ARG A 93 10.78 -14.77 27.18
C ARG A 93 9.58 -15.62 26.78
N ASN A 94 8.46 -14.97 26.45
CA ASN A 94 7.22 -15.63 26.07
C ASN A 94 6.39 -14.71 25.15
N LEU A 95 5.32 -15.27 24.59
CA LEU A 95 4.43 -14.58 23.66
C LEU A 95 3.63 -13.45 24.33
N GLU A 96 3.27 -13.62 25.61
CA GLU A 96 2.55 -12.60 26.38
C GLU A 96 3.36 -11.32 26.54
N GLU A 97 4.68 -11.42 26.76
CA GLU A 97 5.56 -10.25 26.82
C GLU A 97 5.58 -9.49 25.49
N VAL A 98 5.53 -10.20 24.36
CA VAL A 98 5.47 -9.60 23.02
C VAL A 98 4.16 -8.84 22.84
N VAL A 99 3.03 -9.49 23.15
CA VAL A 99 1.70 -8.89 23.01
C VAL A 99 1.54 -7.68 23.93
N ALA A 100 1.96 -7.79 25.20
CA ALA A 100 1.90 -6.69 26.16
C ALA A 100 2.76 -5.50 25.71
N LEU A 101 3.96 -5.74 25.19
CA LEU A 101 4.78 -4.65 24.65
C LEU A 101 4.14 -4.03 23.41
N ALA A 102 3.59 -4.84 22.50
CA ALA A 102 2.89 -4.35 21.31
C ALA A 102 1.71 -3.45 21.68
N GLU A 103 0.91 -3.85 22.68
CA GLU A 103 -0.21 -3.07 23.21
C GLU A 103 0.23 -1.78 23.91
N SER A 104 1.43 -1.75 24.53
CA SER A 104 1.96 -0.56 25.19
C SER A 104 2.43 0.55 24.23
N VAL A 105 2.73 0.22 22.98
CA VAL A 105 3.00 1.22 21.95
C VAL A 105 1.68 1.89 21.61
N SER A 106 1.60 3.22 21.62
CA SER A 106 0.34 3.96 21.37
C SER A 106 0.57 5.18 20.47
N ILE A 107 1.07 4.94 19.25
CA ILE A 107 1.44 5.99 18.29
C ILE A 107 0.49 6.10 17.09
N ASP A 108 -0.56 5.27 17.01
CA ASP A 108 -1.41 5.15 15.82
C ASP A 108 -2.11 6.47 15.46
N GLY A 109 -2.62 7.17 16.49
CA GLY A 109 -3.27 8.47 16.30
C GLY A 109 -2.30 9.51 15.77
N GLU A 110 -1.11 9.62 16.37
CA GLU A 110 -0.07 10.55 15.93
C GLU A 110 0.37 10.27 14.49
N VAL A 111 0.62 9.01 14.15
CA VAL A 111 0.97 8.60 12.79
C VAL A 111 -0.15 8.90 11.79
N ALA A 112 -1.41 8.70 12.17
CA ALA A 112 -2.56 9.01 11.33
C ALA A 112 -2.69 10.52 11.08
N GLU A 113 -2.54 11.36 12.10
CA GLU A 113 -2.56 12.83 11.92
C GLU A 113 -1.41 13.30 11.04
N LEU A 114 -0.19 12.82 11.29
CA LEU A 114 0.99 13.17 10.48
C LEU A 114 0.82 12.76 9.01
N LYS A 115 0.18 11.61 8.74
CA LYS A 115 -0.12 11.17 7.37
C LYS A 115 -1.14 12.06 6.67
N ARG A 116 -2.21 12.46 7.36
CA ARG A 116 -3.19 13.39 6.78
C ARG A 116 -2.57 14.75 6.48
N GLU A 117 -1.68 15.21 7.37
CA GLU A 117 -0.97 16.47 7.17
C GLU A 117 0.02 16.38 5.98
N GLU A 118 0.75 15.27 5.86
CA GLU A 118 1.62 15.00 4.71
C GLU A 118 0.84 15.02 3.39
N ASP A 119 -0.29 14.33 3.32
CA ASP A 119 -1.14 14.29 2.12
C ASP A 119 -1.70 15.68 1.76
N ARG A 120 -2.09 16.47 2.77
CA ARG A 120 -2.53 17.86 2.58
C ARG A 120 -1.42 18.71 1.98
N LEU A 121 -0.23 18.67 2.58
CA LEU A 121 0.92 19.45 2.12
C LEU A 121 1.39 19.05 0.72
N LEU A 122 1.33 17.76 0.38
CA LEU A 122 1.64 17.29 -0.97
C LEU A 122 0.65 17.81 -2.01
N THR A 123 -0.64 17.85 -1.65
CA THR A 123 -1.69 18.41 -2.51
C THR A 123 -1.49 19.90 -2.73
N GLU A 124 -1.27 20.67 -1.66
CA GLU A 124 -1.00 22.11 -1.73
C GLU A 124 0.26 22.41 -2.56
N ARG A 125 1.32 21.62 -2.38
CA ARG A 125 2.54 21.75 -3.16
C ARG A 125 2.28 21.51 -4.65
N THR A 126 1.49 20.48 -4.99
CA THR A 126 1.20 20.15 -6.39
C THR A 126 0.41 21.29 -7.05
N ALA A 127 -0.61 21.81 -6.37
CA ALA A 127 -1.38 22.96 -6.85
C ALA A 127 -0.48 24.20 -7.08
N ALA A 128 0.42 24.50 -6.14
CA ALA A 128 1.36 25.60 -6.29
C ALA A 128 2.37 25.38 -7.43
N GLU A 129 2.80 24.14 -7.67
CA GLU A 129 3.67 23.78 -8.80
C GLU A 129 2.95 23.94 -10.15
N ASP A 130 1.66 23.59 -10.21
CA ASP A 130 0.81 23.78 -11.40
C ASP A 130 0.59 25.27 -11.70
N ASP A 131 0.28 26.07 -10.67
CA ASP A 131 0.17 27.53 -10.79
C ASP A 131 1.48 28.15 -11.30
N LEU A 132 2.62 27.74 -10.74
CA LEU A 132 3.93 28.18 -11.20
C LEU A 132 4.22 27.76 -12.64
N ALA A 133 3.78 26.57 -13.06
CA ALA A 133 3.94 26.11 -14.43
C ALA A 133 3.15 26.98 -15.42
N ILE A 134 1.93 27.39 -15.04
CA ILE A 134 1.11 28.31 -15.84
C ILE A 134 1.78 29.70 -15.90
N LEU A 135 2.20 30.25 -14.76
CA LEU A 135 2.83 31.58 -14.72
C LEU A 135 4.12 31.65 -15.52
N ARG A 136 4.91 30.57 -15.57
CA ARG A 136 6.12 30.48 -16.42
C ARG A 136 5.81 30.59 -17.92
N LYS A 137 4.59 30.23 -18.34
CA LYS A 137 4.13 30.32 -19.73
C LYS A 137 3.53 31.69 -20.08
N LEU A 138 3.45 32.61 -19.12
CA LEU A 138 2.85 33.94 -19.28
C LEU A 138 3.88 35.08 -19.18
N PRO A 139 5.07 35.01 -19.81
CA PRO A 139 6.02 36.12 -19.76
C PRO A 139 5.47 37.39 -20.44
N PHE A 140 4.56 37.22 -21.40
CA PHE A 140 3.91 38.31 -22.14
C PHE A 140 2.93 39.15 -21.30
N TYR A 141 2.43 38.59 -20.19
CA TYR A 141 1.46 39.27 -19.35
C TYR A 141 2.18 40.15 -18.33
N ARG A 142 2.32 41.44 -18.63
CA ARG A 142 3.04 42.42 -17.79
C ARG A 142 2.17 43.14 -16.76
N ASP A 143 0.87 42.90 -16.78
CA ASP A 143 -0.10 43.51 -15.87
C ASP A 143 -0.32 42.70 -14.59
N ARG A 144 -1.11 43.24 -13.66
CA ARG A 144 -1.43 42.56 -12.40
C ARG A 144 -2.31 41.34 -12.68
N LEU A 145 -1.82 40.15 -12.30
CA LEU A 145 -2.56 38.87 -12.41
C LEU A 145 -3.96 38.91 -11.78
N ALA A 146 -4.20 39.80 -10.79
CA ALA A 146 -5.52 40.02 -10.19
C ALA A 146 -6.60 40.40 -11.22
N TYR A 147 -6.23 40.98 -12.37
CA TYR A 147 -7.19 41.29 -13.45
C TYR A 147 -7.67 40.04 -14.18
N LEU A 148 -6.85 38.98 -14.24
CA LEU A 148 -7.22 37.69 -14.84
C LEU A 148 -8.24 36.93 -14.00
N THR A 149 -8.31 37.24 -12.70
CA THR A 149 -9.21 36.62 -11.72
C THR A 149 -10.44 37.50 -11.39
N SER A 150 -10.74 38.51 -12.21
CA SER A 150 -11.87 39.42 -11.98
C SER A 150 -13.22 38.71 -12.15
N THR A 151 -14.20 39.04 -11.31
CA THR A 151 -15.57 38.49 -11.39
C THR A 151 -16.31 38.88 -12.68
N SER A 152 -15.86 39.93 -13.37
CA SER A 152 -16.51 40.48 -14.57
C SER A 152 -15.75 40.18 -15.87
N VAL A 153 -14.63 39.47 -15.80
CA VAL A 153 -13.78 39.16 -16.97
C VAL A 153 -13.41 37.69 -16.95
N VAL A 154 -13.63 37.00 -18.06
CA VAL A 154 -13.18 35.61 -18.23
C VAL A 154 -11.94 35.63 -19.10
N SER A 155 -10.83 35.15 -18.55
CA SER A 155 -9.54 35.09 -19.24
C SER A 155 -9.24 33.67 -19.67
N PHE A 156 -8.80 33.51 -20.92
CA PHE A 156 -8.40 32.21 -21.47
C PHE A 156 -6.96 32.27 -21.95
N PHE A 157 -6.23 31.18 -21.73
CA PHE A 157 -4.87 31.00 -22.20
C PHE A 157 -4.79 29.74 -23.06
N ALA A 158 -4.18 29.87 -24.24
CA ALA A 158 -4.03 28.77 -25.18
C ALA A 158 -2.68 28.89 -25.90
N GLU A 159 -2.08 27.74 -26.19
CA GLU A 159 -0.90 27.60 -27.05
C GLU A 159 -1.35 26.90 -28.34
N GLY A 160 -0.89 27.36 -29.50
CA GLY A 160 -1.33 26.82 -30.78
C GLY A 160 -0.61 27.42 -31.99
N PRO A 161 -0.87 26.92 -33.22
CA PRO A 161 -0.28 27.47 -34.44
C PRO A 161 -0.79 28.88 -34.74
N THR A 162 0.07 29.77 -35.21
CA THR A 162 -0.26 31.18 -35.55
C THR A 162 -1.48 31.29 -36.47
N ALA A 163 -1.57 30.44 -37.51
CA ALA A 163 -2.69 30.43 -38.44
C ALA A 163 -4.06 30.16 -37.78
N ALA A 164 -4.09 29.41 -36.66
CA ALA A 164 -5.31 29.19 -35.89
C ALA A 164 -5.69 30.41 -35.05
N PHE A 165 -4.70 31.15 -34.53
CA PHE A 165 -4.92 32.40 -33.81
C PHE A 165 -5.35 33.54 -34.74
N ASP A 166 -4.85 33.59 -35.97
CA ASP A 166 -5.28 34.55 -36.98
C ASP A 166 -6.77 34.34 -37.35
N ALA A 167 -7.14 33.09 -37.62
CA ALA A 167 -8.54 32.73 -37.87
C ALA A 167 -9.46 33.00 -36.66
N LEU A 168 -8.93 32.91 -35.44
CA LEU A 168 -9.65 33.26 -34.22
C LEU A 168 -9.82 34.79 -34.09
N ARG A 169 -8.76 35.57 -34.38
CA ARG A 169 -8.77 37.03 -34.35
C ARG A 169 -9.83 37.61 -35.29
N ASP A 170 -9.92 37.05 -36.49
CA ASP A 170 -10.90 37.48 -37.50
C ASP A 170 -12.36 37.25 -37.04
N ARG A 171 -12.60 36.22 -36.21
CA ARG A 171 -13.94 35.87 -35.71
C ARG A 171 -14.29 36.55 -34.39
N ILE A 172 -13.30 36.90 -33.57
CA ILE A 172 -13.49 37.57 -32.28
C ILE A 172 -13.83 39.05 -32.43
N GLY A 173 -13.50 39.69 -33.57
CA GLY A 173 -13.85 41.09 -33.85
C GLY A 173 -15.34 41.42 -33.81
N GLU A 174 -16.22 40.41 -33.75
CA GLU A 174 -17.67 40.54 -33.54
C GLU A 174 -18.08 40.64 -32.05
N THR A 175 -17.11 40.63 -31.13
CA THR A 175 -17.32 40.63 -29.66
C THR A 175 -16.47 41.69 -28.96
N ASP A 176 -16.81 42.05 -27.72
CA ASP A 176 -16.04 43.00 -26.87
C ASP A 176 -14.74 42.39 -26.28
N ALA A 177 -14.22 41.30 -26.85
CA ALA A 177 -13.03 40.64 -26.35
C ALA A 177 -11.74 41.29 -26.88
N GLN A 178 -10.73 41.41 -26.02
CA GLN A 178 -9.42 41.95 -26.37
C GLN A 178 -8.40 40.81 -26.49
N PHE A 179 -7.62 40.84 -27.56
CA PHE A 179 -6.50 39.90 -27.77
C PHE A 179 -5.23 40.52 -27.19
N LEU A 180 -4.64 39.87 -26.18
CA LEU A 180 -3.34 40.24 -25.64
C LEU A 180 -2.29 39.36 -26.34
N VAL A 181 -1.42 39.98 -27.13
CA VAL A 181 -0.32 39.31 -27.83
C VAL A 181 0.99 39.74 -27.17
N ASP A 182 1.97 38.83 -27.11
CA ASP A 182 3.33 39.22 -26.76
C ASP A 182 3.89 40.09 -27.90
N ASP A 183 4.01 41.39 -27.67
CA ASP A 183 4.57 42.35 -28.65
C ASP A 183 6.11 42.25 -28.75
N ASP A 184 6.75 41.32 -28.06
CA ASP A 184 8.18 41.02 -28.20
C ASP A 184 8.43 39.91 -29.25
N ASP A 185 8.19 40.25 -30.52
CA ASP A 185 8.87 39.62 -31.66
C ASP A 185 9.71 40.72 -32.34
N PRO A 186 11.04 40.58 -32.50
CA PRO A 186 11.82 41.52 -33.30
C PRO A 186 11.46 41.49 -34.79
#